data_AF-A0A3D0Y193-F1
#
_entry.id   AF-A0A3D0Y193-F1
#
_cell.length_a   1.000
_cell.length_b   1.000
_cell.length_c   1.000
_cell.angle_alpha   90.00
_cell.angle_beta   90.00
_cell.angle_gamma   90.00
#
_symmetry.space_group_name_H-M   'P 1'
#
loop_
_entity.id
_entity.type
_entity.pdbx_description
1 polymer ?
#
loop_
_entity_poly.entity_id
_entity_poly.type
_entity_poly.pdbx_seq_one_letter_code
_entity_poly.pdbx_strand_id
1 'polypeptide(L)'
;MDQKTSTESVRFAPLALALALLALLGLVAISAHAQVEETDDIAIAQKKTQPDARQDRNIFSEAGTDESEEVMVLDESDESQTIEKREEKQVLLEEEKTAFAEDRAKRLEAYRSFLEKKRNSITVRAKEHQEERRLRQTNYRAALSLSAQVRLGQYAERIVIRMDTALGRLEQIADRIATRIEKTEEKGVDLSDAKVELANVRVLIEDAHEYVSLIGEVSTETLTSETPKEQMQDIRDAVELAKDCINSIRGALTETVKLIRVGIETRVDEEVKEDDVEDDDESAVTSTESETTSDTQ
;
A
#
# COMPACT_ATOMS: atom_id res chain seq x y z
N MET A 1 29.21 -71.54 13.42
CA MET A 1 28.13 -70.91 12.64
C MET A 1 27.73 -69.69 13.43
N ASP A 2 28.45 -68.59 13.21
CA ASP A 2 28.30 -67.34 13.96
C ASP A 2 27.70 -66.29 13.03
N GLN A 3 26.44 -65.91 13.28
CA GLN A 3 25.82 -64.78 12.62
C GLN A 3 26.00 -63.54 13.49
N LYS A 4 26.94 -62.69 13.08
CA LYS A 4 27.07 -61.31 13.56
C LYS A 4 26.00 -60.46 12.88
N THR A 5 25.01 -59.98 13.63
CA THR A 5 24.09 -58.94 13.15
C THR A 5 24.72 -57.57 13.41
N SER A 6 25.09 -56.91 12.31
CA SER A 6 25.57 -55.53 12.26
C SER A 6 24.42 -54.56 12.53
N THR A 7 24.53 -53.76 13.58
CA THR A 7 23.68 -52.60 13.82
C THR A 7 24.25 -51.40 13.06
N GLU A 8 23.78 -51.17 11.85
CA GLU A 8 24.02 -49.92 11.12
C GLU A 8 23.08 -48.83 11.61
N SER A 9 23.67 -47.76 12.15
CA SER A 9 23.01 -46.53 12.55
C SER A 9 22.55 -45.73 11.33
N VAL A 10 21.26 -45.74 11.03
CA VAL A 10 20.65 -44.81 10.08
C VAL A 10 20.43 -43.48 10.80
N ARG A 11 21.42 -42.59 10.71
CA ARG A 11 21.24 -41.17 11.04
C ARG A 11 20.53 -40.51 9.87
N PHE A 12 19.21 -40.38 9.98
CA PHE A 12 18.40 -39.55 9.11
C PHE A 12 18.86 -38.09 9.22
N ALA A 13 19.31 -37.51 8.12
CA ALA A 13 19.59 -36.10 7.97
C ALA A 13 18.43 -35.44 7.19
N PRO A 14 17.47 -34.76 7.84
CA PRO A 14 16.35 -34.12 7.15
C PRO A 14 16.63 -32.68 6.70
N LEU A 15 17.90 -32.23 6.66
CA LEU A 15 18.23 -30.81 6.40
C LEU A 15 18.75 -30.51 4.98
N ALA A 16 18.97 -31.52 4.13
CA ALA A 16 19.55 -31.30 2.80
C ALA A 16 18.53 -31.16 1.65
N LEU A 17 17.23 -31.45 1.89
CA LEU A 17 16.23 -31.49 0.82
C LEU A 17 15.43 -30.18 0.68
N ALA A 18 15.41 -29.31 1.70
CA ALA A 18 14.72 -28.02 1.65
C ALA A 18 15.46 -26.94 0.85
N LEU A 19 16.79 -27.05 0.68
CA LEU A 19 17.60 -26.08 -0.07
C LEU A 19 17.59 -26.31 -1.60
N ALA A 20 17.13 -27.46 -2.08
CA ALA A 20 17.09 -27.77 -3.51
C ALA A 20 15.82 -27.27 -4.22
N LEU A 21 14.75 -26.93 -3.47
CA LEU A 21 13.49 -26.45 -4.05
C LEU A 21 13.46 -24.92 -4.26
N LEU A 22 14.29 -24.15 -3.56
CA LEU A 22 14.41 -22.69 -3.74
C LEU A 22 15.29 -22.30 -4.94
N ALA A 23 16.11 -23.20 -5.50
CA ALA A 23 16.95 -22.92 -6.67
C ALA A 23 16.23 -23.09 -8.02
N LEU A 24 15.01 -23.64 -8.04
CA LEU A 24 14.27 -23.94 -9.28
C LEU A 24 13.17 -22.91 -9.61
N LEU A 25 12.93 -21.94 -8.74
CA LEU A 25 12.00 -20.81 -8.97
C LEU A 25 12.70 -19.52 -9.44
N GLY A 26 14.03 -19.53 -9.59
CA GLY A 26 14.83 -18.35 -9.96
C GLY A 26 15.01 -18.09 -11.46
N LEU A 27 14.27 -18.75 -12.37
CA LEU A 27 14.55 -18.62 -13.82
C LEU A 27 13.31 -18.64 -14.73
N VAL A 28 12.27 -17.88 -14.42
CA VAL A 28 11.21 -17.57 -15.39
C VAL A 28 10.92 -16.06 -15.40
N ALA A 29 11.15 -15.47 -16.58
CA ALA A 29 10.58 -14.23 -17.10
C ALA A 29 11.21 -12.88 -16.70
N ILE A 30 12.42 -12.63 -17.22
CA ILE A 30 12.71 -11.33 -17.86
C ILE A 30 12.10 -11.40 -19.27
N SER A 31 11.01 -10.68 -19.53
CA SER A 31 10.59 -10.22 -20.87
C SER A 31 9.52 -9.13 -20.79
N ALA A 32 9.98 -7.90 -21.03
CA ALA A 32 9.29 -6.77 -21.66
C ALA A 32 7.76 -6.72 -21.70
N HIS A 33 7.18 -5.63 -21.18
CA HIS A 33 6.37 -4.71 -22.01
C HIS A 33 6.30 -3.31 -21.37
N ALA A 34 6.79 -2.34 -22.13
CA ALA A 34 6.54 -0.92 -21.93
C ALA A 34 5.23 -0.54 -22.63
N GLN A 35 4.23 -0.13 -21.86
CA GLN A 35 3.07 0.67 -22.27
C GLN A 35 2.85 1.62 -21.09
N VAL A 36 3.14 2.92 -21.16
CA VAL A 36 2.42 3.96 -21.90
C VAL A 36 0.91 3.73 -21.83
N GLU A 37 0.32 4.07 -20.68
CA GLU A 37 -1.06 4.54 -20.64
C GLU A 37 -1.07 5.95 -20.06
N GLU A 38 -1.26 6.85 -21.01
CA GLU A 38 -1.65 8.23 -20.91
C GLU A 38 -3.11 8.25 -20.48
N THR A 39 -3.41 8.61 -19.23
CA THR A 39 -4.77 9.00 -18.85
C THR A 39 -4.88 10.52 -18.94
N ASP A 40 -5.37 10.92 -20.10
CA ASP A 40 -6.16 12.13 -20.28
C ASP A 40 -7.24 12.18 -19.19
N ASP A 41 -7.17 13.18 -18.31
CA ASP A 41 -8.37 13.73 -17.70
C ASP A 41 -8.34 15.26 -17.73
N ILE A 42 -9.11 15.71 -18.71
CA ILE A 42 -9.52 17.05 -19.05
C ILE A 42 -10.53 17.51 -18.00
N ALA A 43 -10.20 18.53 -17.22
CA ALA A 43 -11.20 19.32 -16.49
C ALA A 43 -10.76 20.77 -16.28
N ILE A 44 -10.90 21.55 -17.36
CA ILE A 44 -11.66 22.80 -17.41
C ILE A 44 -11.56 23.72 -16.17
N ALA A 45 -10.72 24.75 -16.27
CA ALA A 45 -11.01 26.06 -15.70
C ALA A 45 -10.36 27.16 -16.56
N GLN A 46 -10.96 27.39 -17.72
CA GLN A 46 -10.81 28.64 -18.45
C GLN A 46 -11.28 29.79 -17.56
N LYS A 47 -10.36 30.60 -17.02
CA LYS A 47 -10.69 31.97 -16.66
C LYS A 47 -9.82 32.92 -17.48
N LYS A 48 -10.46 33.41 -18.53
CA LYS A 48 -10.07 34.56 -19.36
C LYS A 48 -9.57 35.71 -18.48
N THR A 49 -8.37 36.18 -18.77
CA THR A 49 -8.04 37.61 -18.73
C THR A 49 -7.13 37.89 -19.92
N GLN A 50 -7.77 38.25 -21.04
CA GLN A 50 -7.11 39.02 -22.10
C GLN A 50 -6.67 40.35 -21.48
N PRO A 51 -5.39 40.75 -21.57
CA PRO A 51 -5.04 42.15 -21.51
C PRO A 51 -5.37 42.79 -22.88
N ASP A 52 -6.16 43.85 -22.82
CA ASP A 52 -6.57 44.72 -23.91
C ASP A 52 -5.42 45.06 -24.85
N ALA A 53 -5.52 44.55 -26.09
CA ALA A 53 -4.87 45.13 -27.24
C ALA A 53 -5.91 45.98 -27.96
N ARG A 54 -5.89 47.29 -27.76
CA ARG A 54 -6.33 48.34 -28.71
C ARG A 54 -6.30 49.72 -28.06
N GLN A 55 -5.93 50.71 -28.87
CA GLN A 55 -5.83 52.15 -28.59
C GLN A 55 -4.52 52.49 -27.86
N ASP A 56 -3.50 52.99 -28.55
CA ASP A 56 -3.54 54.35 -29.05
C ASP A 56 -2.71 54.59 -30.35
N ARG A 57 -3.43 55.16 -31.33
CA ARG A 57 -3.08 56.33 -32.13
C ARG A 57 -1.90 56.23 -33.12
N ASN A 58 -2.29 55.92 -34.36
CA ASN A 58 -1.81 56.63 -35.55
C ASN A 58 -1.83 58.14 -35.29
N ILE A 59 -0.66 58.77 -35.14
CA ILE A 59 -0.44 60.20 -35.31
C ILE A 59 0.29 60.34 -36.65
N PHE A 60 -0.45 60.14 -37.74
CA PHE A 60 -0.05 60.58 -39.07
C PHE A 60 -0.79 61.89 -39.31
N SER A 61 -0.19 62.99 -38.88
CA SER A 61 -0.66 64.33 -39.23
C SER A 61 -0.08 64.68 -40.60
N GLU A 62 -0.91 64.50 -41.63
CA GLU A 62 -0.87 65.35 -42.81
C GLU A 62 -0.88 66.82 -42.37
N ALA A 63 0.19 67.54 -42.67
CA ALA A 63 0.17 68.99 -42.76
C ALA A 63 0.86 69.33 -44.09
N GLY A 64 0.04 69.66 -45.08
CA GLY A 64 0.50 70.32 -46.29
C GLY A 64 0.91 71.75 -45.96
N THR A 65 2.03 72.15 -46.54
CA THR A 65 2.43 73.53 -46.85
C THR A 65 3.24 73.37 -48.12
N ASP A 66 2.59 73.42 -49.28
CA ASP A 66 2.18 74.64 -49.99
C ASP A 66 3.38 75.44 -50.50
N GLU A 67 3.27 75.72 -51.78
CA GLU A 67 4.33 76.04 -52.72
C GLU A 67 4.84 77.47 -52.52
N SER A 68 6.15 77.63 -52.53
CA SER A 68 6.77 78.92 -52.88
C SER A 68 8.13 78.64 -53.53
N GLU A 69 8.09 78.41 -54.85
CA GLU A 69 9.27 78.51 -55.73
C GLU A 69 9.75 79.96 -55.76
N GLU A 70 10.73 80.28 -54.91
CA GLU A 70 11.54 81.49 -55.04
C GLU A 70 12.82 81.13 -55.79
N VAL A 71 12.84 81.41 -57.09
CA VAL A 71 13.99 81.21 -57.98
C VAL A 71 15.08 82.22 -57.63
N MET A 72 16.02 81.78 -56.80
CA MET A 72 17.19 82.56 -56.38
C MET A 72 18.27 82.47 -57.47
N VAL A 73 18.47 83.57 -58.20
CA VAL A 73 19.55 83.76 -59.17
C VAL A 73 20.87 83.82 -58.41
N LEU A 74 21.69 82.79 -58.54
CA LEU A 74 23.01 82.67 -57.92
C LEU A 74 24.05 83.47 -58.72
N ASP A 75 24.74 84.34 -58.00
CA ASP A 75 25.89 85.12 -58.45
C ASP A 75 27.14 84.21 -58.45
N GLU A 76 27.78 84.05 -59.61
CA GLU A 76 28.86 83.06 -59.87
C GLU A 76 30.16 83.34 -59.08
N SER A 77 30.24 84.46 -58.35
CA SER A 77 31.39 84.85 -57.52
C SER A 77 31.42 84.20 -56.12
N ASP A 78 30.31 83.60 -55.66
CA ASP A 78 30.18 83.00 -54.31
C ASP A 78 30.35 81.47 -54.31
N GLU A 79 30.48 80.84 -55.48
CA GLU A 79 30.52 79.38 -55.61
C GLU A 79 31.71 78.74 -54.88
N SER A 80 32.89 79.37 -54.89
CA SER A 80 34.08 78.83 -54.22
C SER A 80 33.94 78.75 -52.69
N GLN A 81 33.38 79.78 -52.05
CA GLN A 81 33.11 79.76 -50.60
C GLN A 81 31.99 78.79 -50.23
N THR A 82 31.04 78.55 -51.14
CA THR A 82 29.99 77.54 -50.90
C THR A 82 30.53 76.11 -51.03
N ILE A 83 31.58 75.89 -51.83
CA ILE A 83 32.23 74.58 -51.96
C ILE A 83 33.04 74.25 -50.71
N GLU A 84 33.88 75.16 -50.21
CA GLU A 84 34.65 74.93 -48.97
C GLU A 84 33.73 74.69 -47.75
N LYS A 85 32.67 75.48 -47.58
CA LYS A 85 31.67 75.27 -46.51
C LYS A 85 30.91 73.94 -46.66
N ARG A 86 30.74 73.43 -47.88
CA ARG A 86 30.12 72.12 -48.13
C ARG A 86 31.08 71.00 -47.76
N GLU A 87 32.38 71.13 -48.05
CA GLU A 87 33.40 70.16 -47.68
C GLU A 87 33.58 70.08 -46.16
N GLU A 88 33.71 71.20 -45.46
CA GLU A 88 33.76 71.23 -43.99
C GLU A 88 32.50 70.62 -43.35
N LYS A 89 31.33 70.93 -43.90
CA LYS A 89 30.07 70.34 -43.44
C LYS A 89 30.01 68.84 -43.71
N GLN A 90 30.57 68.35 -44.80
CA GLN A 90 30.64 66.91 -45.09
C GLN A 90 31.56 66.20 -44.09
N VAL A 91 32.73 66.77 -43.80
CA VAL A 91 33.66 66.23 -42.80
C VAL A 91 32.99 66.18 -41.42
N LEU A 92 32.33 67.26 -40.99
CA LEU A 92 31.60 67.29 -39.71
C LEU A 92 30.46 66.26 -39.69
N LEU A 93 29.70 66.10 -40.78
CA LEU A 93 28.65 65.09 -40.88
C LEU A 93 29.20 63.67 -40.85
N GLU A 94 30.39 63.42 -41.41
CA GLU A 94 31.06 62.13 -41.34
C GLU A 94 31.57 61.83 -39.93
N GLU A 95 32.16 62.82 -39.24
CA GLU A 95 32.54 62.73 -37.83
C GLU A 95 31.33 62.49 -36.92
N GLU A 96 30.21 63.19 -37.15
CA GLU A 96 28.96 62.93 -36.41
C GLU A 96 28.39 61.54 -36.68
N LYS A 97 28.42 61.08 -37.94
CA LYS A 97 27.95 59.73 -38.30
C LYS A 97 28.79 58.64 -37.65
N THR A 98 30.11 58.81 -37.63
CA THR A 98 31.04 57.85 -37.01
C THR A 98 30.90 57.86 -35.49
N ALA A 99 30.84 59.03 -34.85
CA ALA A 99 30.58 59.14 -33.41
C ALA A 99 29.22 58.53 -33.02
N PHE A 100 28.17 58.76 -33.81
CA PHE A 100 26.86 58.15 -33.59
C PHE A 100 26.88 56.63 -33.80
N ALA A 101 27.59 56.14 -34.82
CA ALA A 101 27.77 54.72 -35.07
C ALA A 101 28.51 54.03 -33.91
N GLU A 102 29.55 54.68 -33.37
CA GLU A 102 30.30 54.19 -32.21
C GLU A 102 29.45 54.17 -30.93
N ASP A 103 28.69 55.23 -30.62
CA ASP A 103 27.79 55.25 -29.47
C ASP A 103 26.72 54.16 -29.59
N ARG A 104 26.14 54.02 -30.79
CA ARG A 104 25.17 52.95 -31.08
C ARG A 104 25.79 51.56 -30.90
N ALA A 105 27.02 51.35 -31.35
CA ALA A 105 27.75 50.09 -31.16
C ALA A 105 27.98 49.79 -29.66
N LYS A 106 28.45 50.78 -28.89
CA LYS A 106 28.65 50.67 -27.44
C LYS A 106 27.35 50.33 -26.71
N ARG A 107 26.22 50.98 -27.06
CA ARG A 107 24.90 50.66 -26.48
C ARG A 107 24.45 49.24 -26.81
N LEU A 108 24.66 48.79 -28.05
CA LEU A 108 24.31 47.43 -28.46
C LEU A 108 25.15 46.37 -27.74
N GLU A 109 26.45 46.62 -27.54
CA GLU A 109 27.32 45.73 -26.78
C GLU A 109 26.95 45.66 -25.30
N ALA A 110 26.68 46.81 -24.68
CA ALA A 110 26.17 46.87 -23.30
C ALA A 110 24.84 46.12 -23.16
N TYR A 111 23.93 46.28 -24.13
CA TYR A 111 22.65 45.58 -24.13
C TYR A 111 22.81 44.07 -24.33
N ARG A 112 23.67 43.63 -25.25
CA ARG A 112 23.99 42.20 -25.47
C ARG A 112 24.57 41.56 -24.20
N SER A 113 25.55 42.21 -23.57
CA SER A 113 26.16 41.69 -22.34
C SER A 113 25.16 41.66 -21.17
N PHE A 114 24.24 42.63 -21.08
CA PHE A 114 23.15 42.60 -20.09
C PHE A 114 22.20 41.42 -20.34
N LEU A 115 21.77 41.20 -21.59
CA LEU A 115 20.92 40.07 -21.96
C LEU A 115 21.59 38.73 -21.69
N GLU A 116 22.89 38.62 -21.96
CA GLU A 116 23.67 37.43 -21.69
C GLU A 116 23.77 37.16 -20.18
N LYS A 117 24.06 38.18 -19.36
CA LYS A 117 24.02 38.07 -17.90
C LYS A 117 22.64 37.64 -17.39
N LYS A 118 21.57 38.22 -17.95
CA LYS A 118 20.19 37.86 -17.59
C LYS A 118 19.88 36.43 -17.99
N ARG A 119 20.26 36.00 -19.20
CA ARG A 119 20.11 34.61 -19.66
C ARG A 119 20.86 33.64 -18.76
N ASN A 120 22.12 33.92 -18.44
CA ASN A 120 22.94 33.09 -17.57
C ASN A 120 22.32 32.98 -16.18
N SER A 121 21.88 34.08 -15.57
CA SER A 121 21.21 34.02 -14.25
C SER A 121 19.89 33.24 -14.27
N ILE A 122 19.09 33.36 -15.33
CA ILE A 122 17.87 32.55 -15.50
C ILE A 122 18.23 31.07 -15.64
N THR A 123 19.24 30.73 -16.43
CA THR A 123 19.64 29.31 -16.60
C THR A 123 20.20 28.70 -15.32
N VAL A 124 20.95 29.46 -14.52
CA VAL A 124 21.46 29.02 -13.21
C VAL A 124 20.29 28.77 -12.26
N ARG A 125 19.39 29.74 -12.10
CA ARG A 125 18.19 29.58 -11.24
C ARG A 125 17.29 28.43 -11.67
N ALA A 126 17.13 28.22 -12.98
CA ALA A 126 16.35 27.11 -13.52
C ALA A 126 16.98 25.75 -13.16
N LYS A 127 18.31 25.63 -13.26
CA LYS A 127 19.05 24.43 -12.86
C LYS A 127 18.97 24.18 -11.35
N GLU A 128 19.20 25.21 -10.54
CA GLU A 128 19.09 25.13 -9.08
C GLU A 128 17.69 24.66 -8.64
N HIS A 129 16.63 25.24 -9.19
CA HIS A 129 15.27 24.79 -8.90
C HIS A 129 14.97 23.38 -9.41
N GLN A 130 15.56 22.96 -10.53
CA GLN A 130 15.40 21.60 -11.03
C GLN A 130 16.06 20.59 -10.07
N GLU A 131 17.26 20.89 -9.57
CA GLU A 131 17.97 20.06 -8.61
C GLU A 131 17.25 20.02 -7.25
N GLU A 132 16.79 21.17 -6.75
CA GLU A 132 15.98 21.26 -5.53
C GLU A 132 14.71 20.42 -5.62
N ARG A 133 13.99 20.48 -6.76
CA ARG A 133 12.79 19.65 -6.98
C ARG A 133 13.12 18.16 -7.01
N ARG A 134 14.23 17.78 -7.65
CA ARG A 134 14.69 16.37 -7.68
C ARG A 134 15.00 15.87 -6.27
N LEU A 135 15.76 16.64 -5.48
CA LEU A 135 16.09 16.29 -4.09
C LEU A 135 14.83 16.22 -3.20
N ARG A 136 13.89 17.15 -3.36
CA ARG A 136 12.61 17.09 -2.64
C ARG A 136 11.82 15.84 -3.01
N GLN A 137 11.76 15.49 -4.30
CA GLN A 137 11.06 14.29 -4.77
C GLN A 137 11.70 13.00 -4.23
N THR A 138 13.04 12.88 -4.23
CA THR A 138 13.72 11.69 -3.70
C THR A 138 13.50 11.56 -2.20
N ASN A 139 13.64 12.65 -1.45
CA ASN A 139 13.43 12.64 0.00
C ASN A 139 11.97 12.34 0.35
N TYR A 140 11.02 12.91 -0.39
CA TYR A 140 9.59 12.64 -0.19
C TYR A 140 9.25 11.17 -0.49
N ARG A 141 9.80 10.60 -1.57
CA ARG A 141 9.62 9.17 -1.89
C ARG A 141 10.20 8.27 -0.79
N ALA A 142 11.39 8.57 -0.28
CA ALA A 142 12.00 7.82 0.81
C ALA A 142 11.20 7.94 2.13
N ALA A 143 10.71 9.14 2.46
CA ALA A 143 9.87 9.32 3.65
C ALA A 143 8.54 8.55 3.52
N LEU A 144 7.94 8.54 2.34
CA LEU A 144 6.72 7.77 2.06
C LEU A 144 6.95 6.26 2.15
N SER A 145 8.07 5.74 1.65
CA SER A 145 8.38 4.30 1.74
C SER A 145 8.58 3.87 3.20
N LEU A 146 9.30 4.66 4.01
CA LEU A 146 9.44 4.40 5.45
C LEU A 146 8.10 4.45 6.17
N SER A 147 7.28 5.47 5.91
CA SER A 147 5.94 5.58 6.50
C SER A 147 5.01 4.43 6.08
N ALA A 148 5.15 3.92 4.85
CA ALA A 148 4.42 2.75 4.40
C ALA A 148 4.87 1.48 5.15
N GLN A 149 6.18 1.26 5.28
CA GLN A 149 6.75 0.13 6.04
C GLN A 149 6.26 0.13 7.50
N VAL A 150 6.30 1.27 8.20
CA VAL A 150 5.82 1.37 9.58
C VAL A 150 4.33 1.02 9.68
N ARG A 151 3.50 1.52 8.76
CA ARG A 151 2.05 1.23 8.75
C ARG A 151 1.78 -0.25 8.48
N LEU A 152 2.54 -0.87 7.60
CA LEU A 152 2.44 -2.30 7.28
C LEU A 152 2.85 -3.15 8.49
N GLY A 153 3.98 -2.83 9.14
CA GLY A 153 4.41 -3.53 10.36
C GLY A 153 3.37 -3.46 11.47
N GLN A 154 2.84 -2.26 11.76
CA GLN A 154 1.75 -2.09 12.74
C GLN A 154 0.46 -2.81 12.34
N TYR A 155 0.22 -2.99 11.05
CA TYR A 155 -0.94 -3.74 10.57
C TYR A 155 -0.76 -5.25 10.82
N ALA A 156 0.39 -5.81 10.44
CA ALA A 156 0.72 -7.22 10.67
C ALA A 156 0.74 -7.55 12.18
N GLU A 157 1.38 -6.73 13.00
CA GLU A 157 1.41 -6.88 14.47
C GLU A 157 -0.01 -6.93 15.06
N ARG A 158 -0.90 -6.03 14.63
CA ARG A 158 -2.30 -6.03 15.09
C ARG A 158 -3.11 -7.23 14.62
N ILE A 159 -2.68 -7.91 13.54
CA ILE A 159 -3.30 -9.16 13.10
C ILE A 159 -2.83 -10.31 13.99
N VAL A 160 -1.52 -10.43 14.19
CA VAL A 160 -0.90 -11.46 15.06
C VAL A 160 -1.53 -11.41 16.45
N ILE A 161 -1.57 -10.24 17.09
CA ILE A 161 -2.19 -10.06 18.42
C ILE A 161 -3.66 -10.52 18.44
N ARG A 162 -4.42 -10.24 17.38
CA ARG A 162 -5.83 -10.63 17.28
C ARG A 162 -5.99 -12.14 17.12
N MET A 163 -5.14 -12.78 16.32
CA MET A 163 -5.16 -14.22 16.12
C MET A 163 -4.70 -14.97 17.37
N ASP A 164 -3.62 -14.53 18.02
CA ASP A 164 -3.16 -15.07 19.32
C ASP A 164 -4.25 -14.98 20.38
N THR A 165 -4.93 -13.82 20.46
CA THR A 165 -6.07 -13.65 21.38
C THR A 165 -7.21 -14.62 21.06
N ALA A 166 -7.45 -14.90 19.78
CA ALA A 166 -8.47 -15.86 19.36
C ALA A 166 -8.06 -17.29 19.73
N LEU A 167 -6.80 -17.68 19.50
CA LEU A 167 -6.24 -18.98 19.88
C LEU A 167 -6.32 -19.20 21.39
N GLY A 168 -5.91 -18.22 22.21
CA GLY A 168 -6.03 -18.31 23.66
C GLY A 168 -7.48 -18.50 24.15
N ARG A 169 -8.48 -17.96 23.44
CA ARG A 169 -9.90 -18.22 23.75
C ARG A 169 -10.32 -19.64 23.35
N LEU A 170 -9.81 -20.16 22.24
CA LEU A 170 -10.11 -21.52 21.75
C LEU A 170 -9.47 -22.57 22.66
N GLU A 171 -8.26 -22.35 23.14
CA GLU A 171 -7.60 -23.16 24.18
C GLU A 171 -8.44 -23.23 25.46
N GLN A 172 -8.89 -22.09 25.97
CA GLN A 172 -9.79 -22.06 27.14
C GLN A 172 -11.12 -22.78 26.91
N ILE A 173 -11.62 -22.82 25.67
CA ILE A 173 -12.80 -23.63 25.33
C ILE A 173 -12.44 -25.11 25.37
N ALA A 174 -11.33 -25.52 24.75
CA ALA A 174 -10.86 -26.90 24.74
C ALA A 174 -10.64 -27.43 26.18
N ASP A 175 -10.05 -26.64 27.07
CA ASP A 175 -9.84 -27.00 28.47
C ASP A 175 -11.16 -27.20 29.22
N ARG A 176 -12.13 -26.30 29.01
CA ARG A 176 -13.47 -26.45 29.62
C ARG A 176 -14.19 -27.70 29.11
N ILE A 177 -14.02 -28.04 27.83
CA ILE A 177 -14.57 -29.27 27.26
C ILE A 177 -13.88 -30.48 27.87
N ALA A 178 -12.54 -30.47 28.03
CA ALA A 178 -11.80 -31.55 28.67
C ALA A 178 -12.34 -31.84 30.08
N THR A 179 -12.46 -30.81 30.93
CA THR A 179 -13.03 -30.96 32.28
C THR A 179 -14.47 -31.46 32.26
N ARG A 180 -15.27 -31.07 31.25
CA ARG A 180 -16.66 -31.54 31.11
C ARG A 180 -16.72 -33.01 30.70
N ILE A 181 -15.83 -33.46 29.81
CA ILE A 181 -15.69 -34.86 29.44
C ILE A 181 -15.38 -35.68 30.69
N GLU A 182 -14.34 -35.31 31.45
CA GLU A 182 -13.94 -36.00 32.69
C GLU A 182 -15.13 -36.15 33.67
N LYS A 183 -15.82 -35.05 33.98
CA LYS A 183 -17.00 -35.06 34.88
C LYS A 183 -18.18 -35.89 34.37
N THR A 184 -18.27 -36.11 33.06
CA THR A 184 -19.38 -36.87 32.45
C THR A 184 -19.04 -38.35 32.40
N GLU A 185 -17.76 -38.69 32.20
CA GLU A 185 -17.24 -40.06 32.33
C GLU A 185 -17.26 -40.57 33.77
N GLU A 186 -16.98 -39.70 34.75
CA GLU A 186 -17.14 -40.05 36.18
C GLU A 186 -18.56 -40.53 36.52
N LYS A 187 -19.56 -40.14 35.71
CA LYS A 187 -20.93 -40.60 35.87
C LYS A 187 -21.18 -41.94 35.18
N GLY A 188 -20.28 -42.43 34.33
CA GLY A 188 -20.43 -43.66 33.56
C GLY A 188 -20.84 -43.48 32.09
N VAL A 189 -20.76 -42.27 31.52
CA VAL A 189 -20.96 -42.08 30.06
C VAL A 189 -19.64 -42.35 29.33
N ASP A 190 -19.64 -43.19 28.30
CA ASP A 190 -18.48 -43.34 27.41
C ASP A 190 -18.38 -42.13 26.46
N LEU A 191 -17.26 -41.42 26.51
CA LEU A 191 -16.95 -40.26 25.68
C LEU A 191 -15.63 -40.42 24.92
N SER A 192 -15.25 -41.65 24.60
CA SER A 192 -14.02 -41.99 23.87
C SER A 192 -13.87 -41.23 22.54
N ASP A 193 -14.91 -41.16 21.71
CA ASP A 193 -14.89 -40.42 20.45
C ASP A 193 -14.67 -38.90 20.66
N ALA A 194 -15.31 -38.31 21.67
CA ALA A 194 -15.13 -36.91 22.00
C ALA A 194 -13.71 -36.60 22.46
N LYS A 195 -13.03 -37.53 23.16
CA LYS A 195 -11.62 -37.37 23.55
C LYS A 195 -10.69 -37.39 22.35
N VAL A 196 -10.93 -38.28 21.39
CA VAL A 196 -10.14 -38.35 20.15
C VAL A 196 -10.29 -37.04 19.38
N GLU A 197 -11.51 -36.55 19.21
CA GLU A 197 -11.74 -35.30 18.50
C GLU A 197 -11.14 -34.08 19.24
N LEU A 198 -11.19 -34.06 20.58
CA LEU A 198 -10.53 -33.02 21.36
C LEU A 198 -9.00 -33.06 21.23
N ALA A 199 -8.41 -34.25 21.05
CA ALA A 199 -6.98 -34.37 20.77
C ALA A 199 -6.63 -33.80 19.38
N ASN A 200 -7.47 -34.04 18.36
CA ASN A 200 -7.33 -33.43 17.04
C ASN A 200 -7.40 -31.89 17.11
N VAL A 201 -8.33 -31.35 17.90
CA VAL A 201 -8.43 -29.90 18.16
C VAL A 201 -7.12 -29.33 18.70
N ARG A 202 -6.45 -30.04 19.62
CA ARG A 202 -5.18 -29.58 20.20
C ARG A 202 -4.05 -29.52 19.17
N VAL A 203 -3.98 -30.50 18.27
CA VAL A 203 -3.03 -30.48 17.14
C VAL A 203 -3.31 -29.28 16.23
N LEU A 204 -4.58 -29.05 15.87
CA LEU A 204 -4.95 -27.89 15.05
C LEU A 204 -4.61 -26.54 15.72
N ILE A 205 -4.73 -26.44 17.04
CA ILE A 205 -4.31 -25.24 17.79
C ILE A 205 -2.80 -25.01 17.66
N GLU A 206 -1.98 -26.08 17.77
CA GLU A 206 -0.53 -26.01 17.59
C GLU A 206 -0.18 -25.56 16.17
N ASP A 207 -0.76 -26.18 15.15
CA ASP A 207 -0.59 -25.78 13.74
C ASP A 207 -0.98 -24.31 13.52
N ALA A 208 -2.06 -23.85 14.15
CA ALA A 208 -2.50 -22.46 14.03
C ALA A 208 -1.50 -21.47 14.67
N HIS A 209 -0.86 -21.82 15.79
CA HIS A 209 0.23 -21.01 16.36
C HIS A 209 1.41 -20.92 15.40
N GLU A 210 1.77 -22.02 14.74
CA GLU A 210 2.83 -22.01 13.71
C GLU A 210 2.47 -21.07 12.55
N TYR A 211 1.25 -21.12 12.03
CA TYR A 211 0.80 -20.21 10.98
C TYR A 211 0.74 -18.76 11.42
N VAL A 212 0.38 -18.47 12.67
CA VAL A 212 0.41 -17.10 13.20
C VAL A 212 1.85 -16.60 13.34
N SER A 213 2.79 -17.45 13.78
CA SER A 213 4.22 -17.13 13.81
C SER A 213 4.76 -16.82 12.41
N LEU A 214 4.34 -17.60 11.41
CA LEU A 214 4.73 -17.39 10.01
C LEU A 214 4.32 -16.01 9.48
N ILE A 215 3.17 -15.47 9.90
CA ILE A 215 2.76 -14.09 9.54
C ILE A 215 3.79 -13.07 10.03
N GLY A 216 4.30 -13.26 11.26
CA GLY A 216 5.36 -12.42 11.83
C GLY A 216 6.64 -12.47 11.01
N GLU A 217 7.10 -13.69 10.69
CA GLU A 217 8.30 -13.92 9.88
C GLU A 217 8.17 -13.31 8.49
N VAL A 218 7.12 -13.66 7.73
CA VAL A 218 6.86 -13.13 6.39
C VAL A 218 6.69 -11.61 6.41
N SER A 219 6.08 -11.05 7.46
CA SER A 219 5.99 -9.60 7.60
C SER A 219 7.35 -8.96 7.79
N THR A 220 8.25 -9.54 8.58
CA THR A 220 9.61 -8.97 8.77
C THR A 220 10.44 -9.05 7.49
N GLU A 221 10.34 -10.16 6.76
CA GLU A 221 10.99 -10.33 5.46
C GLU A 221 10.46 -9.32 4.44
N THR A 222 9.12 -9.21 4.32
CA THR A 222 8.46 -8.27 3.41
C THR A 222 8.86 -6.82 3.68
N LEU A 223 8.98 -6.43 4.95
CA LEU A 223 9.34 -5.06 5.32
C LEU A 223 10.80 -4.70 5.04
N THR A 224 11.69 -5.69 5.01
CA THR A 224 13.13 -5.52 4.76
C THR A 224 13.50 -5.68 3.29
N SER A 225 12.58 -6.17 2.47
CA SER A 225 12.74 -6.33 1.03
C SER A 225 12.81 -5.00 0.27
N GLU A 226 13.43 -5.05 -0.92
CA GLU A 226 13.48 -3.94 -1.87
C GLU A 226 12.10 -3.67 -2.51
N THR A 227 11.23 -4.69 -2.59
CA THR A 227 9.90 -4.61 -3.22
C THR A 227 8.75 -4.99 -2.25
N PRO A 228 8.58 -4.25 -1.12
CA PRO A 228 7.60 -4.59 -0.09
C PRO A 228 6.15 -4.58 -0.58
N LYS A 229 5.87 -3.91 -1.71
CA LYS A 229 4.53 -3.90 -2.33
C LYS A 229 4.17 -5.22 -3.01
N GLU A 230 5.15 -5.88 -3.60
CA GLU A 230 4.93 -7.13 -4.35
C GLU A 230 4.76 -8.29 -3.38
N GLN A 231 5.58 -8.34 -2.33
CA GLN A 231 5.53 -9.35 -1.27
C GLN A 231 4.39 -9.14 -0.26
N MET A 232 3.60 -8.07 -0.39
CA MET A 232 2.41 -7.87 0.43
C MET A 232 1.37 -8.99 0.23
N GLN A 233 1.40 -9.67 -0.91
CA GLN A 233 0.54 -10.83 -1.16
C GLN A 233 0.91 -12.00 -0.23
N ASP A 234 2.19 -12.22 0.04
CA ASP A 234 2.66 -13.31 0.90
C ASP A 234 2.13 -13.16 2.33
N ILE A 235 2.10 -11.93 2.86
CA ILE A 235 1.48 -11.63 4.16
C ILE A 235 -0.01 -12.00 4.14
N ARG A 236 -0.74 -11.68 3.05
CA ARG A 236 -2.18 -11.98 2.96
C ARG A 236 -2.43 -13.47 2.90
N ASP A 237 -1.60 -14.20 2.15
CA ASP A 237 -1.73 -15.65 2.01
C ASP A 237 -1.45 -16.34 3.35
N ALA A 238 -0.42 -15.90 4.09
CA ALA A 238 -0.16 -16.38 5.45
C ALA A 238 -1.32 -16.09 6.42
N VAL A 239 -1.91 -14.90 6.33
CA VAL A 239 -3.08 -14.51 7.13
C VAL A 239 -4.31 -15.37 6.80
N GLU A 240 -4.54 -15.70 5.54
CA GLU A 240 -5.67 -16.54 5.14
C GLU A 240 -5.47 -17.99 5.63
N LEU A 241 -4.25 -18.54 5.54
CA LEU A 241 -3.94 -19.85 6.12
C LEU A 241 -4.25 -19.92 7.62
N ALA A 242 -3.77 -18.95 8.40
CA ALA A 242 -4.03 -18.90 9.84
C ALA A 242 -5.54 -18.79 10.14
N LYS A 243 -6.26 -17.98 9.35
CA LYS A 243 -7.72 -17.81 9.47
C LYS A 243 -8.49 -19.11 9.17
N ASP A 244 -8.10 -19.83 8.13
CA ASP A 244 -8.72 -21.10 7.76
C ASP A 244 -8.47 -22.19 8.82
N CYS A 245 -7.25 -22.22 9.40
CA CYS A 245 -6.95 -23.10 10.51
C CYS A 245 -7.80 -22.77 11.76
N ILE A 246 -7.92 -21.49 12.14
CA ILE A 246 -8.80 -21.03 13.23
C ILE A 246 -10.27 -21.42 13.00
N ASN A 247 -10.76 -21.31 11.76
CA ASN A 247 -12.12 -21.74 11.42
C ASN A 247 -12.29 -23.25 11.56
N SER A 248 -11.27 -24.02 11.20
CA SER A 248 -11.24 -25.48 11.33
C SER A 248 -11.27 -25.91 12.79
N ILE A 249 -10.48 -25.26 13.67
CA ILE A 249 -10.53 -25.47 15.13
C ILE A 249 -11.94 -25.27 15.67
N ARG A 250 -12.61 -24.17 15.28
CA ARG A 250 -13.99 -23.90 15.72
C ARG A 250 -14.97 -24.97 15.26
N GLY A 251 -14.80 -25.47 14.04
CA GLY A 251 -15.59 -26.58 13.50
C GLY A 251 -15.41 -27.85 14.33
N ALA A 252 -14.16 -28.26 14.56
CA ALA A 252 -13.81 -29.44 15.34
C ALA A 252 -14.30 -29.35 16.79
N LEU A 253 -14.15 -28.20 17.46
CA LEU A 253 -14.72 -27.95 18.80
C LEU A 253 -16.24 -28.12 18.83
N THR A 254 -16.93 -27.65 17.80
CA THR A 254 -18.39 -27.80 17.70
C THR A 254 -18.77 -29.27 17.55
N GLU A 255 -17.99 -30.03 16.78
CA GLU A 255 -18.20 -31.47 16.59
C GLU A 255 -17.93 -32.25 17.89
N THR A 256 -16.87 -31.91 18.63
CA THR A 256 -16.61 -32.48 19.97
C THR A 256 -17.82 -32.29 20.90
N VAL A 257 -18.42 -31.09 20.91
CA VAL A 257 -19.60 -30.81 21.74
C VAL A 257 -20.82 -31.64 21.30
N LYS A 258 -21.00 -31.88 20.00
CA LYS A 258 -22.07 -32.77 19.50
C LYS A 258 -21.85 -34.21 19.96
N LEU A 259 -20.63 -34.73 19.86
CA LEU A 259 -20.29 -36.08 20.33
C LEU A 259 -20.59 -36.24 21.84
N ILE A 260 -20.25 -35.24 22.65
CA ILE A 260 -20.60 -35.24 24.09
C ILE A 260 -22.11 -35.31 24.29
N ARG A 261 -22.87 -34.53 23.51
CA ARG A 261 -24.32 -34.52 23.60
C ARG A 261 -24.93 -35.88 23.25
N VAL A 262 -24.49 -36.49 22.15
CA VAL A 262 -24.95 -37.83 21.72
C VAL A 262 -24.63 -38.88 22.77
N GLY A 263 -23.44 -38.85 23.37
CA GLY A 263 -23.07 -39.77 24.46
C GLY A 263 -23.99 -39.64 25.69
N ILE A 264 -24.37 -38.41 26.06
CA ILE A 264 -25.31 -38.17 27.17
C ILE A 264 -26.73 -38.66 26.83
N GLU A 265 -27.23 -38.35 25.63
CA GLU A 265 -28.58 -38.76 25.19
C GLU A 265 -28.71 -40.30 25.15
N THR A 266 -27.68 -41.00 24.65
CA THR A 266 -27.66 -42.46 24.56
C THR A 266 -27.81 -43.13 25.94
N ARG A 267 -27.16 -42.59 26.96
CA ARG A 267 -27.28 -43.11 28.33
C ARG A 267 -28.68 -42.91 28.92
N VAL A 268 -29.30 -41.77 28.69
CA VAL A 268 -30.65 -41.50 29.22
C VAL A 268 -31.66 -42.49 28.65
N ASP A 269 -31.52 -42.85 27.38
CA ASP A 269 -32.36 -43.86 26.72
C ASP A 269 -32.12 -45.30 27.23
N GLU A 270 -30.98 -45.55 27.88
CA GLU A 270 -30.68 -46.83 28.55
C GLU A 270 -31.29 -46.87 29.96
N GLU A 271 -31.16 -45.80 30.76
CA GLU A 271 -31.75 -45.73 32.12
C GLU A 271 -33.29 -45.84 32.09
N VAL A 272 -33.97 -45.22 31.12
CA VAL A 272 -35.45 -45.28 31.01
C VAL A 272 -35.98 -46.69 30.68
N LYS A 273 -35.17 -47.57 30.06
CA LYS A 273 -35.60 -48.93 29.74
C LYS A 273 -35.52 -49.91 30.91
N GLU A 274 -34.74 -49.60 31.95
CA GLU A 274 -34.63 -50.47 33.12
C GLU A 274 -35.83 -50.30 34.07
N ASP A 275 -36.47 -49.12 34.10
CA ASP A 275 -37.59 -48.85 35.01
C ASP A 275 -38.97 -49.29 34.47
N ASP A 276 -39.12 -49.59 33.17
CA ASP A 276 -40.41 -49.92 32.52
C ASP A 276 -40.69 -51.45 32.44
N VAL A 277 -39.95 -52.28 33.19
CA VAL A 277 -40.09 -53.76 33.21
C VAL A 277 -40.69 -54.30 34.53
N GLU A 278 -40.95 -53.44 35.51
CA GLU A 278 -41.60 -53.82 36.77
C GLU A 278 -42.97 -53.14 36.89
N ASP A 279 -44.03 -53.75 36.32
CA ASP A 279 -45.39 -53.82 36.88
C ASP A 279 -46.43 -54.17 35.81
N ASP A 280 -46.50 -55.45 35.46
CA ASP A 280 -47.68 -56.05 34.82
C ASP A 280 -48.03 -57.38 35.53
N ASP A 281 -47.93 -57.39 36.87
CA ASP A 281 -48.64 -58.38 37.71
C ASP A 281 -49.85 -57.69 38.36
N GLU A 282 -50.90 -57.63 37.55
CA GLU A 282 -52.26 -57.18 37.85
C GLU A 282 -52.86 -58.04 38.98
N SER A 283 -52.49 -57.76 40.23
CA SER A 283 -53.21 -58.26 41.39
C SER A 283 -54.44 -57.38 41.65
N ALA A 284 -55.57 -58.06 41.64
CA ALA A 284 -56.90 -57.55 41.75
C ALA A 284 -57.16 -56.73 43.04
N VAL A 285 -57.84 -55.60 42.86
CA VAL A 285 -59.14 -55.31 43.50
C VAL A 285 -59.15 -54.99 45.00
N THR A 286 -59.56 -53.74 45.26
CA THR A 286 -60.48 -53.20 46.30
C THR A 286 -59.93 -52.34 47.43
N SER A 287 -60.15 -51.03 47.22
CA SER A 287 -60.98 -50.14 48.05
C SER A 287 -60.83 -50.23 49.56
N THR A 288 -60.24 -49.19 50.17
CA THR A 288 -60.82 -48.62 51.40
C THR A 288 -60.46 -47.14 51.56
N GLU A 289 -61.51 -46.34 51.77
CA GLU A 289 -61.52 -44.91 52.06
C GLU A 289 -60.89 -44.56 53.42
N SER A 290 -60.22 -43.40 53.50
CA SER A 290 -60.50 -42.33 54.48
C SER A 290 -59.54 -41.18 54.15
N GLU A 291 -59.99 -40.03 53.66
CA GLU A 291 -60.63 -38.94 54.41
C GLU A 291 -59.79 -38.51 55.64
N THR A 292 -58.91 -37.52 55.46
CA THR A 292 -58.66 -36.52 56.52
C THR A 292 -58.07 -35.24 55.96
N THR A 293 -58.87 -34.19 56.11
CA THR A 293 -58.57 -32.78 55.90
C THR A 293 -57.64 -32.26 57.00
N SER A 294 -56.60 -31.49 56.66
CA SER A 294 -56.16 -30.37 57.51
C SER A 294 -55.40 -29.31 56.71
N ASP A 295 -56.16 -28.29 56.30
CA ASP A 295 -55.91 -26.88 56.64
C ASP A 295 -54.61 -26.60 57.42
N THR A 296 -53.74 -25.71 56.93
CA THR A 296 -53.09 -24.62 57.69
C THR A 296 -52.34 -23.69 56.74
N GLN A 297 -52.94 -22.50 56.56
CA GLN A 297 -52.43 -21.15 56.28
C GLN A 297 -51.00 -20.93 55.77
#